data_AF-A0AAW0DTD2-F1
#
_entry.id   AF-A0AAW0DTD2-F1
#
_cell.length_a   1.000
_cell.length_b   1.000
_cell.length_c   1.000
_cell.angle_alpha   90.00
_cell.angle_beta   90.00
_cell.angle_gamma   90.00
#
_symmetry.space_group_name_H-M   'P 1'
#
loop_
_entity.id
_entity.type
_entity.pdbx_description
1 polymer ?
#
loop_
_entity_poly.entity_id
_entity_poly.type
_entity_poly.pdbx_seq_one_letter_code
_entity_poly.pdbx_strand_id
1 'polypeptide(L)'
;MSAGATSSSKQPKERVTSKQTSSQFSSRKKSCQKCAEAKARCDLQRPICSRCQGRNISCQWFTVDPPDVPPSIYASIEEACPPLSELGAEELGFSVPSASTSPATVESMRIGSRWLDALIPPPGRLEKKFNPSTIQFISRVLKSYPKILIKDNNILPPIAHALQSQAGPSQLPLSNCRTLLRMWENKAPGSELIARETVWREMTRLFEEHSTYDHVTLLGACQAYLLYSIHLFLCGDADTRSMVDTSTMINLQELSSALSRTGLYTSDAQQRSTVPEWESWIIAEAKRRTLYTMYTFDHVFNYSQGQPSYVGTELGQLSLPASKELWTATTKHDWELKYEQHIMDWPTEGPQLDDLWPHGTEDVKKRRGERADRWVESADEFGMFMFAISNMTFGGS
;
A
#
# COMPACT_ATOMS: atom_id res chain seq x y z
N MET A 1 -33.58 39.55 -74.12
CA MET A 1 -33.26 38.10 -74.11
C MET A 1 -32.30 37.88 -72.96
N SER A 2 -32.84 37.63 -71.77
CA SER A 2 -32.89 36.34 -71.05
C SER A 2 -31.75 36.31 -70.00
N ALA A 3 -31.96 36.58 -68.71
CA ALA A 3 -32.77 35.92 -67.66
C ALA A 3 -32.08 34.70 -67.01
N GLY A 4 -32.07 34.67 -65.66
CA GLY A 4 -31.70 33.53 -64.79
C GLY A 4 -30.72 33.92 -63.68
N ALA A 5 -31.09 34.63 -62.61
CA ALA A 5 -31.98 34.28 -61.47
C ALA A 5 -31.31 33.41 -60.38
N THR A 6 -30.86 34.10 -59.33
CA THR A 6 -30.57 33.61 -57.97
C THR A 6 -31.84 33.13 -57.28
N SER A 7 -31.83 31.97 -56.63
CA SER A 7 -32.89 31.56 -55.70
C SER A 7 -32.33 31.21 -54.32
N SER A 8 -32.82 31.98 -53.35
CA SER A 8 -32.82 31.69 -51.92
C SER A 8 -34.13 30.96 -51.63
N SER A 9 -34.11 29.86 -50.87
CA SER A 9 -35.33 29.30 -50.31
C SER A 9 -35.07 28.62 -48.96
N LYS A 10 -35.94 28.98 -48.02
CA LYS A 10 -36.03 28.54 -46.63
C LYS A 10 -36.88 27.27 -46.52
N GLN A 11 -36.80 26.67 -45.32
CA GLN A 11 -37.76 25.79 -44.61
C GLN A 11 -37.49 24.27 -44.67
N PRO A 12 -38.03 23.45 -43.74
CA PRO A 12 -38.49 23.70 -42.36
C PRO A 12 -37.87 22.72 -41.32
N LYS A 13 -38.09 23.02 -40.03
CA LYS A 13 -37.86 22.10 -38.90
C LYS A 13 -39.04 21.14 -38.77
N GLU A 14 -38.80 19.84 -38.67
CA GLU A 14 -39.75 18.89 -38.08
C GLU A 14 -39.06 17.63 -37.52
N ARG A 15 -39.80 16.94 -36.65
CA ARG A 15 -39.33 16.16 -35.50
C ARG A 15 -39.83 14.71 -35.61
N VAL A 16 -38.94 13.71 -35.58
CA VAL A 16 -39.29 12.28 -35.41
C VAL A 16 -38.12 11.60 -34.69
N THR A 17 -38.14 11.48 -33.36
CA THR A 17 -38.52 10.30 -32.54
C THR A 17 -37.77 8.99 -32.82
N SER A 18 -37.25 8.44 -31.73
CA SER A 18 -36.43 7.24 -31.56
C SER A 18 -37.09 5.92 -31.98
N LYS A 19 -36.26 4.90 -32.23
CA LYS A 19 -36.28 3.60 -31.52
C LYS A 19 -35.07 2.74 -31.94
N GLN A 20 -34.06 2.68 -31.07
CA GLN A 20 -33.19 1.51 -30.92
C GLN A 20 -33.63 0.78 -29.65
N THR A 21 -34.01 -0.48 -29.84
CA THR A 21 -34.41 -1.49 -28.87
C THR A 21 -33.19 -2.00 -28.09
N SER A 22 -33.14 -1.83 -26.77
CA SER A 22 -33.21 -2.88 -25.71
C SER A 22 -32.17 -4.02 -25.87
N SER A 23 -31.27 -4.28 -24.91
CA SER A 23 -31.56 -4.74 -23.54
C SER A 23 -30.40 -4.45 -22.55
N GLN A 24 -30.67 -3.87 -21.38
CA GLN A 24 -30.84 -4.51 -20.05
C GLN A 24 -29.57 -4.54 -19.17
N PHE A 25 -29.29 -3.42 -18.50
CA PHE A 25 -28.93 -3.34 -17.07
C PHE A 25 -29.30 -1.93 -16.57
N SER A 26 -30.36 -1.80 -15.75
CA SER A 26 -30.84 -0.51 -15.23
C SER A 26 -30.66 -0.39 -13.71
N SER A 27 -29.73 0.45 -13.27
CA SER A 27 -29.73 1.12 -11.96
C SER A 27 -29.12 2.53 -12.14
N ARG A 28 -29.88 3.52 -12.65
CA ARG A 28 -30.74 4.49 -11.91
C ARG A 28 -29.94 5.22 -10.81
N LYS A 29 -29.62 6.53 -10.79
CA LYS A 29 -29.95 7.74 -11.56
C LYS A 29 -28.75 8.71 -11.37
N LYS A 30 -28.25 9.38 -12.41
CA LYS A 30 -27.11 10.31 -12.28
C LYS A 30 -27.48 11.69 -11.75
N SER A 31 -28.73 12.14 -11.84
CA SER A 31 -29.17 13.49 -11.44
C SER A 31 -29.42 13.65 -9.93
N CYS A 32 -29.21 14.83 -9.35
CA CYS A 32 -29.58 15.12 -7.97
C CYS A 32 -31.10 14.97 -7.74
N GLN A 33 -31.50 14.76 -6.49
CA GLN A 33 -32.89 14.47 -6.11
C GLN A 33 -33.85 15.58 -6.57
N LYS A 34 -33.50 16.86 -6.38
CA LYS A 34 -34.36 18.00 -6.78
C LYS A 34 -34.48 18.20 -8.28
N CYS A 35 -33.49 17.78 -9.06
CA CYS A 35 -33.62 17.76 -10.52
C CYS A 35 -34.40 16.54 -10.99
N ALA A 36 -34.25 15.40 -10.32
CA ALA A 36 -35.02 14.19 -10.60
C ALA A 36 -36.52 14.41 -10.31
N GLU A 37 -36.87 14.97 -9.13
CA GLU A 37 -38.25 15.31 -8.73
C GLU A 37 -38.89 16.30 -9.72
N ALA A 38 -38.14 17.34 -10.11
CA ALA A 38 -38.63 18.34 -11.04
C ALA A 38 -38.60 17.90 -12.52
N LYS A 39 -38.17 16.66 -12.83
CA LYS A 39 -37.93 16.15 -14.18
C LYS A 39 -37.09 17.11 -15.04
N ALA A 40 -36.16 17.81 -14.41
CA ALA A 40 -35.30 18.82 -15.04
C ALA A 40 -33.90 18.26 -15.32
N ARG A 41 -33.22 18.83 -16.31
CA ARG A 41 -31.83 18.45 -16.62
C ARG A 41 -30.91 18.87 -15.47
N CYS A 42 -30.09 17.94 -15.00
CA CYS A 42 -29.04 18.18 -14.01
C CYS A 42 -27.68 18.13 -14.72
N ASP A 43 -26.83 19.11 -14.42
CA ASP A 43 -25.46 19.27 -14.96
C ASP A 43 -24.40 18.51 -14.14
N LEU A 44 -24.79 17.87 -13.04
CA LEU A 44 -23.94 16.97 -12.25
C LEU A 44 -22.78 17.62 -11.49
N GLN A 45 -22.71 18.95 -11.44
CA GLN A 45 -21.74 19.65 -10.61
C GLN A 45 -21.99 19.39 -9.11
N ARG A 46 -20.91 19.11 -8.39
CA ARG A 46 -20.90 18.91 -6.93
C ARG A 46 -20.13 20.05 -6.27
N PRO A 47 -20.54 20.54 -5.08
CA PRO A 47 -21.59 20.00 -4.21
C PRO A 47 -23.03 20.35 -4.62
N ILE A 48 -23.25 21.43 -5.38
CA ILE A 48 -24.57 21.93 -5.80
C ILE A 48 -24.60 22.04 -7.33
N CYS A 49 -25.67 21.58 -7.96
CA CYS A 49 -25.84 21.68 -9.42
C CYS A 49 -26.31 23.08 -9.85
N SER A 50 -25.96 23.56 -11.06
CA SER A 50 -26.22 24.95 -11.49
C SER A 50 -27.69 25.37 -11.39
N ARG A 51 -28.61 24.44 -11.64
CA ARG A 51 -30.06 24.70 -11.51
C ARG A 51 -30.47 24.90 -10.05
N CYS A 52 -29.99 24.05 -9.15
CA CYS A 52 -30.30 24.16 -7.72
C CYS A 52 -29.68 25.43 -7.14
N GLN A 53 -28.48 25.80 -7.58
CA GLN A 53 -27.84 27.07 -7.21
C GLN A 53 -28.64 28.28 -7.69
N GLY A 54 -28.99 28.33 -8.99
CA GLY A 54 -29.72 29.47 -9.55
C GLY A 54 -31.15 29.64 -9.05
N ARG A 55 -31.74 28.59 -8.46
CA ARG A 55 -33.08 28.65 -7.83
C ARG A 55 -33.04 28.71 -6.31
N ASN A 56 -31.85 28.73 -5.72
CA ASN A 56 -31.64 28.68 -4.28
C ASN A 56 -32.36 27.49 -3.59
N ILE A 57 -32.20 26.29 -4.15
CA ILE A 57 -32.83 25.05 -3.65
C ILE A 57 -31.74 24.10 -3.16
N SER A 58 -31.94 23.48 -1.98
CA SER A 58 -31.02 22.49 -1.41
C SER A 58 -30.81 21.27 -2.33
N CYS A 59 -29.57 21.05 -2.76
CA CYS A 59 -29.20 20.02 -3.74
C CYS A 59 -28.76 18.73 -3.03
N GLN A 60 -29.66 17.76 -2.89
CA GLN A 60 -29.37 16.46 -2.28
C GLN A 60 -29.09 15.38 -3.34
N TRP A 61 -28.11 14.52 -3.06
CA TRP A 61 -27.71 13.39 -3.89
C TRP A 61 -28.02 12.10 -3.13
N PHE A 62 -28.49 11.05 -3.81
CA PHE A 62 -28.81 9.77 -3.17
C PHE A 62 -27.57 9.18 -2.49
N THR A 63 -27.60 9.07 -1.16
CA THR A 63 -26.72 8.19 -0.38
C THR A 63 -27.35 6.79 -0.39
N VAL A 64 -26.52 5.76 -0.53
CA VAL A 64 -26.99 4.36 -0.53
C VAL A 64 -27.11 3.94 0.94
N ASP A 65 -28.33 3.72 1.43
CA ASP A 65 -28.56 3.11 2.74
C ASP A 65 -28.47 1.57 2.65
N PRO A 66 -27.95 0.86 3.67
CA PRO A 66 -27.93 -0.60 3.74
C PRO A 66 -29.32 -1.18 4.09
N PRO A 67 -29.61 -2.45 3.71
CA PRO A 67 -30.97 -2.99 3.73
C PRO A 67 -31.52 -3.38 5.12
N ASP A 68 -32.85 -3.28 5.20
CA ASP A 68 -33.82 -3.47 6.29
C ASP A 68 -33.55 -4.57 7.34
N VAL A 69 -33.48 -4.18 8.62
CA VAL A 69 -33.65 -5.05 9.80
C VAL A 69 -34.95 -4.65 10.53
N PRO A 70 -35.84 -5.60 10.88
CA PRO A 70 -37.17 -5.27 11.42
C PRO A 70 -37.16 -4.66 12.85
N PRO A 71 -38.19 -3.84 13.18
CA PRO A 71 -38.17 -2.87 14.28
C PRO A 71 -38.57 -3.44 15.65
N SER A 72 -37.87 -4.48 16.13
CA SER A 72 -38.13 -5.09 17.46
C SER A 72 -36.99 -4.91 18.47
N ILE A 73 -35.85 -4.33 18.08
CA ILE A 73 -34.69 -4.16 18.98
C ILE A 73 -34.60 -2.73 19.56
N TYR A 74 -35.28 -1.76 18.95
CA TYR A 74 -35.21 -0.36 19.38
C TYR A 74 -36.00 -0.01 20.65
N ALA A 75 -36.83 -0.91 21.17
CA ALA A 75 -37.60 -0.65 22.39
C ALA A 75 -36.81 -0.90 23.70
N SER A 76 -35.50 -1.14 23.65
CA SER A 76 -34.69 -1.41 24.85
C SER A 76 -33.47 -0.51 25.03
N ILE A 77 -33.35 0.59 24.29
CA ILE A 77 -32.20 1.51 24.39
C ILE A 77 -32.61 2.94 24.83
N GLU A 78 -33.91 3.27 24.93
CA GLU A 78 -34.36 4.64 25.25
C GLU A 78 -34.43 5.00 26.76
N GLU A 79 -34.04 4.11 27.67
CA GLU A 79 -33.86 4.46 29.10
C GLU A 79 -32.39 4.39 29.52
N ALA A 80 -31.58 5.38 29.11
CA ALA A 80 -30.51 5.97 29.92
C ALA A 80 -29.55 6.85 29.09
N CYS A 81 -29.93 8.10 28.80
CA CYS A 81 -29.01 9.25 28.86
C CYS A 81 -29.76 10.57 28.68
N PRO A 82 -29.67 11.53 29.61
CA PRO A 82 -30.16 12.88 29.39
C PRO A 82 -29.21 13.70 28.49
N PRO A 83 -29.66 14.85 27.94
CA PRO A 83 -28.88 15.65 26.99
C PRO A 83 -27.70 16.37 27.66
N LEU A 84 -26.55 16.39 26.98
CA LEU A 84 -25.36 17.16 27.35
C LEU A 84 -25.59 18.67 27.15
N SER A 85 -26.03 19.35 28.20
CA SER A 85 -25.89 20.80 28.35
C SER A 85 -25.91 21.12 29.84
N GLU A 86 -24.84 21.76 30.30
CA GLU A 86 -24.61 22.24 31.68
C GLU A 86 -24.32 21.14 32.72
N LEU A 87 -23.04 21.03 33.13
CA LEU A 87 -22.61 20.99 34.53
C LEU A 87 -21.08 20.87 34.59
N GLY A 88 -20.48 21.64 35.50
CA GLY A 88 -19.06 21.93 35.58
C GLY A 88 -18.19 20.73 35.94
N ALA A 89 -16.91 20.89 35.60
CA ALA A 89 -15.84 20.03 36.06
C ALA A 89 -15.74 20.08 37.59
N GLU A 90 -16.18 19.02 38.27
CA GLU A 90 -15.56 18.46 39.48
C GLU A 90 -16.31 17.19 39.89
N GLU A 91 -15.55 16.15 40.24
CA GLU A 91 -15.98 14.90 40.86
C GLU A 91 -16.97 13.97 40.11
N LEU A 92 -16.50 13.24 39.10
CA LEU A 92 -16.93 11.84 38.89
C LEU A 92 -15.78 11.03 38.30
N GLY A 93 -15.19 10.16 39.12
CA GLY A 93 -14.10 9.25 38.76
C GLY A 93 -14.54 8.15 37.79
N PHE A 94 -14.79 8.51 36.54
CA PHE A 94 -14.91 7.54 35.46
C PHE A 94 -13.51 7.19 34.95
N SER A 95 -13.00 6.04 35.39
CA SER A 95 -11.86 5.41 34.73
C SER A 95 -12.28 5.02 33.32
N VAL A 96 -11.85 5.80 32.33
CA VAL A 96 -11.83 5.35 30.93
C VAL A 96 -11.07 4.01 30.92
N PRO A 97 -11.66 2.90 30.41
CA PRO A 97 -10.88 1.69 30.22
C PRO A 97 -9.81 2.05 29.20
N SER A 98 -8.59 2.26 29.68
CA SER A 98 -7.41 2.40 28.85
C SER A 98 -7.28 1.07 28.11
N ALA A 99 -7.79 1.00 26.88
CA ALA A 99 -7.41 -0.06 25.97
C ALA A 99 -5.88 0.05 25.84
N SER A 100 -5.16 -0.82 26.55
CA SER A 100 -3.71 -0.93 26.46
C SER A 100 -3.38 -1.54 25.10
N THR A 101 -3.53 -0.74 24.04
CA THR A 101 -3.08 -1.10 22.71
C THR A 101 -1.58 -1.32 22.79
N SER A 102 -1.13 -2.53 22.50
CA SER A 102 0.30 -2.84 22.55
C SER A 102 1.06 -1.92 21.58
N PRO A 103 2.32 -1.54 21.87
CA PRO A 103 3.13 -0.73 20.96
C PRO A 103 3.18 -1.30 19.53
N ALA A 104 3.21 -2.63 19.38
CA ALA A 104 3.18 -3.31 18.10
C ALA A 104 1.85 -3.13 17.33
N THR A 105 0.72 -3.05 18.05
CA THR A 105 -0.60 -2.82 17.46
C THR A 105 -0.75 -1.37 16.98
N VAL A 106 -0.26 -0.40 17.75
CA VAL A 106 -0.23 1.02 17.35
C VAL A 106 0.61 1.20 16.09
N GLU A 107 1.77 0.55 16.05
CA GLU A 107 2.71 0.60 14.95
C GLU A 107 2.11 0.03 13.65
N SER A 108 1.45 -1.12 13.75
CA SER A 108 0.71 -1.71 12.64
C SER A 108 -0.39 -0.80 12.07
N MET A 109 -1.14 -0.11 12.93
CA MET A 109 -2.18 0.85 12.49
C MET A 109 -1.56 2.05 11.77
N ARG A 110 -0.39 2.52 12.20
CA ARG A 110 0.34 3.61 11.53
C ARG A 110 0.82 3.20 10.15
N ILE A 111 1.25 1.95 9.97
CA ILE A 111 1.57 1.40 8.65
C ILE A 111 0.36 1.45 7.70
N GLY A 112 -0.83 1.06 8.18
CA GLY A 112 -2.05 1.01 7.36
C GLY A 112 -2.69 2.38 7.06
N SER A 113 -2.42 3.38 7.89
CA SER A 113 -2.97 4.75 7.75
C SER A 113 -2.03 5.72 7.03
N ARG A 114 -0.86 5.26 6.58
CA ARG A 114 0.20 6.11 6.04
C ARG A 114 -0.17 6.87 4.76
N TRP A 115 -1.04 6.31 3.93
CA TRP A 115 -1.57 7.00 2.74
C TRP A 115 -2.25 8.33 3.08
N LEU A 116 -2.75 8.49 4.31
CA LEU A 116 -3.34 9.75 4.76
C LEU A 116 -2.31 10.88 4.85
N ASP A 117 -1.03 10.59 5.04
CA ASP A 117 0.00 11.63 5.23
C ASP A 117 0.14 12.54 4.02
N ALA A 118 -0.10 12.01 2.81
CA ALA A 118 -0.10 12.80 1.58
C ALA A 118 -1.27 13.79 1.53
N LEU A 119 -2.40 13.45 2.17
CA LEU A 119 -3.60 14.29 2.21
C LEU A 119 -3.61 15.24 3.41
N ILE A 120 -3.11 14.77 4.55
CA ILE A 120 -3.09 15.47 5.83
C ILE A 120 -1.68 15.29 6.42
N PRO A 121 -0.75 16.19 6.07
CA PRO A 121 0.62 16.13 6.58
C PRO A 121 0.64 16.16 8.11
N PRO A 122 1.13 15.12 8.79
CA PRO A 122 1.17 15.10 10.24
C PRO A 122 2.22 16.11 10.77
N PRO A 123 1.94 16.80 11.88
CA PRO A 123 2.88 17.76 12.45
C PRO A 123 4.18 17.06 12.89
N GLY A 124 5.32 17.65 12.55
CA GLY A 124 6.64 17.19 13.00
C GLY A 124 7.23 15.99 12.26
N ARG A 125 6.56 15.46 11.23
CA ARG A 125 7.12 14.35 10.43
C ARG A 125 8.11 14.88 9.40
N LEU A 126 9.28 14.25 9.33
CA LEU A 126 10.34 14.67 8.41
C LEU A 126 9.95 14.29 6.97
N GLU A 127 9.88 15.28 6.09
CA GLU A 127 9.67 15.08 4.65
C GLU A 127 10.96 14.57 3.99
N LYS A 128 10.84 13.55 3.15
CA LYS A 128 11.92 13.03 2.30
C LYS A 128 11.91 13.78 0.97
N LYS A 129 12.86 14.68 0.78
CA LYS A 129 13.04 15.41 -0.48
C LYS A 129 13.86 14.57 -1.46
N PHE A 130 13.17 13.87 -2.34
CA PHE A 130 13.84 13.07 -3.38
C PHE A 130 14.22 13.92 -4.58
N ASN A 131 15.48 13.81 -5.02
CA ASN A 131 15.87 14.33 -6.32
C ASN A 131 15.43 13.34 -7.45
N PRO A 132 15.27 13.81 -8.70
CA PRO A 132 14.86 12.95 -9.81
C PRO A 132 15.78 11.74 -10.03
N SER A 133 17.09 11.91 -9.85
CA SER A 133 18.08 10.85 -10.04
C SER A 133 17.93 9.72 -9.02
N THR A 134 17.60 10.03 -7.76
CA THR A 134 17.32 9.08 -6.69
C THR A 134 16.09 8.27 -7.02
N ILE A 135 14.99 8.91 -7.45
CA ILE A 135 13.77 8.20 -7.86
C ILE A 135 14.03 7.31 -9.07
N GLN A 136 14.82 7.77 -10.04
CA GLN A 136 15.20 6.95 -11.18
C GLN A 136 16.07 5.76 -10.76
N PHE A 137 17.02 5.94 -9.83
CA PHE A 137 17.81 4.85 -9.25
C PHE A 137 16.92 3.82 -8.57
N ILE A 138 16.03 4.26 -7.66
CA ILE A 138 15.07 3.40 -6.98
C ILE A 138 14.22 2.64 -7.98
N SER A 139 13.66 3.35 -8.97
CA SER A 139 12.82 2.74 -10.01
C SER A 139 13.57 1.67 -10.80
N ARG A 140 14.86 1.88 -11.12
CA ARG A 140 15.67 0.88 -11.83
C ARG A 140 15.87 -0.39 -11.00
N VAL A 141 16.16 -0.25 -9.71
CA VAL A 141 16.32 -1.40 -8.81
C VAL A 141 15.00 -2.14 -8.66
N LEU A 142 13.90 -1.46 -8.34
CA LEU A 142 12.59 -2.10 -8.14
C LEU A 142 12.08 -2.80 -9.42
N LYS A 143 12.27 -2.20 -10.61
CA LYS A 143 11.94 -2.85 -11.90
C LYS A 143 12.61 -4.21 -12.07
N SER A 144 13.76 -4.43 -11.45
CA SER A 144 14.45 -5.72 -11.55
C SER A 144 13.76 -6.83 -10.77
N TYR A 145 12.98 -6.54 -9.72
CA TYR A 145 12.45 -7.59 -8.83
C TYR A 145 11.46 -8.53 -9.54
N PRO A 146 10.44 -8.03 -10.28
CA PRO A 146 9.59 -8.91 -11.09
C PRO A 146 10.39 -9.67 -12.16
N LYS A 147 11.43 -9.04 -12.74
CA LYS A 147 12.28 -9.65 -13.76
C LYS A 147 13.17 -10.78 -13.20
N ILE A 148 13.66 -10.63 -11.97
CA ILE A 148 14.40 -11.68 -11.25
C ILE A 148 13.48 -12.87 -11.01
N LEU A 149 12.26 -12.62 -10.51
CA LEU A 149 11.28 -13.67 -10.20
C LEU A 149 10.96 -14.57 -11.41
N ILE A 150 10.85 -13.99 -12.61
CA ILE A 150 10.50 -14.75 -13.82
C ILE A 150 11.69 -15.46 -14.47
N LYS A 151 12.93 -15.00 -14.23
CA LYS A 151 14.13 -15.44 -14.96
C LYS A 151 14.51 -16.89 -14.65
N ASP A 152 14.50 -17.27 -13.37
CA ASP A 152 14.88 -18.59 -12.90
C ASP A 152 13.92 -19.04 -11.78
N ASN A 153 13.61 -20.33 -11.72
CA ASN A 153 12.77 -20.89 -10.65
C ASN A 153 13.46 -20.87 -9.29
N ASN A 154 14.78 -20.95 -9.26
CA ASN A 154 15.58 -21.05 -8.04
C ASN A 154 16.06 -19.69 -7.51
N ILE A 155 15.85 -18.62 -8.29
CA ILE A 155 16.23 -17.26 -7.91
C ILE A 155 14.97 -16.48 -7.54
N LEU A 156 15.01 -15.83 -6.39
CA LEU A 156 13.96 -14.96 -5.89
C LEU A 156 14.48 -13.52 -5.73
N PRO A 157 13.61 -12.51 -5.85
CA PRO A 157 13.97 -11.13 -5.54
C PRO A 157 14.34 -11.01 -4.05
N PRO A 158 15.11 -9.97 -3.66
CA PRO A 158 15.63 -9.85 -2.29
C PRO A 158 14.59 -9.78 -1.17
N ILE A 159 13.31 -9.59 -1.51
CA ILE A 159 12.19 -9.60 -0.57
C ILE A 159 11.73 -11.01 -0.17
N ALA A 160 12.12 -12.05 -0.91
CA ALA A 160 11.70 -13.43 -0.70
C ALA A 160 12.91 -14.37 -0.57
N HIS A 161 12.90 -15.23 0.44
CA HIS A 161 14.00 -16.15 0.72
C HIS A 161 13.90 -17.42 -0.12
N ALA A 162 15.03 -18.05 -0.46
CA ALA A 162 15.09 -19.27 -1.28
C ALA A 162 14.18 -20.41 -0.77
N LEU A 163 14.07 -20.57 0.57
CA LEU A 163 13.18 -21.57 1.18
C LEU A 163 11.69 -21.34 0.88
N GLN A 164 11.27 -20.13 0.52
CA GLN A 164 9.90 -19.86 0.06
C GLN A 164 9.62 -20.45 -1.33
N SER A 165 10.63 -20.93 -2.07
CA SER A 165 10.43 -21.62 -3.36
C SER A 165 10.08 -23.10 -3.22
N GLN A 166 10.14 -23.68 -2.01
CA GLN A 166 9.81 -25.08 -1.79
C GLN A 166 8.29 -25.31 -1.91
N ALA A 167 7.89 -26.35 -2.63
CA ALA A 167 6.49 -26.58 -2.97
C ALA A 167 5.61 -26.79 -1.72
N GLY A 168 4.57 -25.98 -1.58
CA GLY A 168 3.59 -26.08 -0.49
C GLY A 168 2.41 -25.12 -0.71
N PRO A 169 1.24 -25.37 -0.07
CA PRO A 169 0.05 -24.54 -0.23
C PRO A 169 0.27 -23.08 0.21
N SER A 170 1.09 -22.84 1.23
CA SER A 170 1.42 -21.49 1.70
C SER A 170 2.31 -20.66 0.75
N GLN A 171 2.88 -21.30 -0.28
CA GLN A 171 3.71 -20.65 -1.30
C GLN A 171 2.95 -20.40 -2.62
N LEU A 172 1.63 -20.68 -2.63
CA LEU A 172 0.79 -20.49 -3.81
C LEU A 172 0.78 -19.05 -4.34
N PRO A 173 0.66 -17.99 -3.51
CA PRO A 173 0.61 -16.62 -4.03
C PRO A 173 1.85 -16.23 -4.85
N LEU A 174 3.05 -16.54 -4.35
CA LEU A 174 4.30 -16.21 -5.02
C LEU A 174 4.53 -17.07 -6.28
N SER A 175 4.11 -18.34 -6.23
CA SER A 175 4.14 -19.25 -7.39
C SER A 175 3.17 -18.80 -8.51
N ASN A 176 1.97 -18.37 -8.15
CA ASN A 176 1.01 -17.77 -9.08
C ASN A 176 1.58 -16.46 -9.66
N CYS A 177 2.19 -15.62 -8.82
CA CYS A 177 2.90 -14.40 -9.24
C CYS A 177 3.92 -14.67 -10.35
N ARG A 178 4.81 -15.64 -10.12
CA ARG A 178 5.79 -16.04 -11.13
C ARG A 178 5.13 -16.49 -12.43
N THR A 179 4.08 -17.31 -12.34
CA THR A 179 3.37 -17.84 -13.50
C THR A 179 2.69 -16.73 -14.31
N LEU A 180 1.96 -15.85 -13.65
CA LEU A 180 1.22 -14.77 -14.29
C LEU A 180 2.14 -13.69 -14.87
N LEU A 181 3.25 -13.37 -14.20
CA LEU A 181 4.26 -12.47 -14.75
C LEU A 181 4.98 -13.08 -15.96
N ARG A 182 5.27 -14.39 -15.96
CA ARG A 182 5.81 -15.09 -17.15
C ARG A 182 4.82 -15.08 -18.30
N MET A 183 3.55 -15.35 -18.03
CA MET A 183 2.49 -15.26 -19.03
C MET A 183 2.42 -13.84 -19.62
N TRP A 184 2.53 -12.81 -18.79
CA TRP A 184 2.53 -11.43 -19.25
C TRP A 184 3.73 -11.11 -20.15
N GLU A 185 4.93 -11.52 -19.77
CA GLU A 185 6.15 -11.20 -20.50
C GLU A 185 6.22 -11.92 -21.84
N ASN A 186 5.65 -13.13 -21.91
CA ASN A 186 5.64 -13.96 -23.12
C ASN A 186 4.27 -13.98 -23.82
N LYS A 187 3.41 -12.99 -23.56
CA LYS A 187 2.08 -12.91 -24.18
C LYS A 187 2.16 -12.74 -25.69
N ALA A 188 1.22 -13.36 -26.41
CA ALA A 188 1.09 -13.17 -27.86
C ALA A 188 0.56 -11.76 -28.18
N PRO A 189 0.94 -11.17 -29.33
CA PRO A 189 0.36 -9.92 -29.79
C PRO A 189 -1.17 -9.99 -29.83
N GLY A 190 -1.85 -8.99 -29.26
CA GLY A 190 -3.30 -8.94 -29.15
C GLY A 190 -3.87 -9.57 -27.86
N SER A 191 -3.04 -10.21 -27.03
CA SER A 191 -3.44 -10.79 -25.73
C SER A 191 -3.07 -9.90 -24.53
N GLU A 192 -2.69 -8.64 -24.76
CA GLU A 192 -2.23 -7.69 -23.74
C GLU A 192 -3.30 -7.42 -22.69
N LEU A 193 -4.54 -7.19 -23.13
CA LEU A 193 -5.66 -6.94 -22.24
C LEU A 193 -5.93 -8.15 -21.33
N ILE A 194 -5.95 -9.35 -21.89
CA ILE A 194 -6.22 -10.59 -21.14
C ILE A 194 -5.13 -10.83 -20.10
N ALA A 195 -3.86 -10.67 -20.48
CA ALA A 195 -2.74 -10.79 -19.54
C ALA A 195 -2.91 -9.80 -18.38
N ARG A 196 -3.34 -8.58 -18.70
CA ARG A 196 -3.56 -7.50 -17.74
C ARG A 196 -4.71 -7.72 -16.79
N GLU A 197 -5.87 -8.07 -17.30
CA GLU A 197 -7.03 -8.37 -16.49
C GLU A 197 -6.81 -9.60 -15.60
N THR A 198 -6.01 -10.57 -16.06
CA THR A 198 -5.69 -11.76 -15.27
C THR A 198 -4.80 -11.42 -14.07
N VAL A 199 -3.75 -10.61 -14.26
CA VAL A 199 -2.92 -10.13 -13.16
C VAL A 199 -3.74 -9.28 -12.18
N TRP A 200 -4.58 -8.38 -12.70
CA TRP A 200 -5.42 -7.53 -11.86
C TRP A 200 -6.42 -8.35 -11.03
N ARG A 201 -7.10 -9.33 -11.64
CA ARG A 201 -8.01 -10.23 -10.93
C ARG A 201 -7.31 -11.00 -9.81
N GLU A 202 -6.07 -11.42 -10.05
CA GLU A 202 -5.26 -12.06 -9.00
C GLU A 202 -4.94 -11.09 -7.87
N MET A 203 -4.55 -9.85 -8.17
CA MET A 203 -4.34 -8.83 -7.13
C MET A 203 -5.60 -8.60 -6.31
N THR A 204 -6.78 -8.49 -6.95
CA THR A 204 -8.07 -8.36 -6.27
C THR A 204 -8.32 -9.56 -5.35
N ARG A 205 -8.15 -10.79 -5.85
CA ARG A 205 -8.30 -12.01 -5.05
C ARG A 205 -7.40 -12.03 -3.82
N LEU A 206 -6.10 -11.76 -4.02
CA LEU A 206 -5.12 -11.74 -2.93
C LEU A 206 -5.49 -10.73 -1.84
N PHE A 207 -6.06 -9.59 -2.24
CA PHE A 207 -6.53 -8.59 -1.29
C PHE A 207 -7.84 -8.98 -0.61
N GLU A 208 -8.83 -9.51 -1.32
CA GLU A 208 -10.13 -9.86 -0.72
C GLU A 208 -10.02 -11.03 0.27
N GLU A 209 -9.17 -12.01 -0.02
CA GLU A 209 -9.00 -13.22 0.78
C GLU A 209 -7.96 -13.08 1.90
N HIS A 210 -7.22 -11.97 1.99
CA HIS A 210 -6.04 -11.84 2.86
C HIS A 210 -6.30 -12.13 4.34
N SER A 211 -7.50 -11.80 4.83
CA SER A 211 -7.91 -12.00 6.22
C SER A 211 -8.06 -13.48 6.60
N THR A 212 -8.17 -14.36 5.61
CA THR A 212 -8.27 -15.82 5.78
C THR A 212 -6.92 -16.53 5.74
N TYR A 213 -5.86 -15.83 5.34
CA TYR A 213 -4.54 -16.42 5.16
C TYR A 213 -3.81 -16.60 6.49
N ASP A 214 -3.08 -17.71 6.61
CA ASP A 214 -2.07 -17.85 7.65
C ASP A 214 -0.91 -16.85 7.42
N HIS A 215 -0.05 -16.66 8.43
CA HIS A 215 1.02 -15.67 8.38
C HIS A 215 2.07 -15.90 7.26
N VAL A 216 2.29 -17.13 6.80
CA VAL A 216 3.22 -17.45 5.71
C VAL A 216 2.56 -17.18 4.36
N THR A 217 1.31 -17.62 4.20
CA THR A 217 0.49 -17.35 3.02
C THR A 217 0.27 -15.85 2.83
N LEU A 218 0.03 -15.12 3.92
CA LEU A 218 -0.10 -13.65 3.92
C LEU A 218 1.19 -12.96 3.50
N LEU A 219 2.36 -13.42 3.96
CA LEU A 219 3.66 -12.93 3.48
C LEU A 219 3.79 -13.11 1.96
N GLY A 220 3.49 -14.32 1.46
CA GLY A 220 3.52 -14.61 0.03
C GLY A 220 2.56 -13.73 -0.77
N ALA A 221 1.34 -13.50 -0.24
CA ALA A 221 0.34 -12.62 -0.86
C ALA A 221 0.81 -11.16 -0.91
N CYS A 222 1.40 -10.64 0.18
CA CYS A 222 1.97 -9.29 0.22
C CYS A 222 3.12 -9.13 -0.79
N GLN A 223 4.03 -10.10 -0.83
CA GLN A 223 5.15 -10.11 -1.79
C GLN A 223 4.64 -10.16 -3.25
N ALA A 224 3.67 -11.02 -3.54
CA ALA A 224 3.06 -11.14 -4.87
C ALA A 224 2.34 -9.83 -5.29
N TYR A 225 1.52 -9.27 -4.41
CA TYR A 225 0.80 -8.02 -4.66
C TYR A 225 1.78 -6.86 -4.93
N LEU A 226 2.85 -6.76 -4.13
CA LEU A 226 3.91 -5.77 -4.31
C LEU A 226 4.62 -5.96 -5.66
N LEU A 227 4.98 -7.18 -6.04
CA LEU A 227 5.63 -7.47 -7.31
C LEU A 227 4.74 -7.17 -8.52
N TYR A 228 3.44 -7.47 -8.45
CA TYR A 228 2.49 -7.06 -9.47
C TYR A 228 2.39 -5.54 -9.58
N SER A 229 2.27 -4.85 -8.44
CA SER A 229 2.19 -3.38 -8.41
C SER A 229 3.43 -2.73 -9.03
N ILE A 230 4.63 -3.21 -8.67
CA ILE A 230 5.90 -2.78 -9.25
C ILE A 230 5.91 -3.04 -10.76
N HIS A 231 5.51 -4.23 -11.20
CA HIS A 231 5.54 -4.60 -12.62
C HIS A 231 4.57 -3.74 -13.45
N LEU A 232 3.31 -3.65 -13.03
CA LEU A 232 2.29 -2.85 -13.71
C LEU A 232 2.70 -1.37 -13.80
N PHE A 233 3.19 -0.81 -12.70
CA PHE A 233 3.54 0.62 -12.64
C PHE A 233 4.83 0.96 -13.39
N LEU A 234 5.87 0.15 -13.22
CA LEU A 234 7.23 0.48 -13.67
C LEU A 234 7.66 -0.19 -14.97
N CYS A 235 7.02 -1.31 -15.35
CA CYS A 235 7.34 -2.08 -16.55
C CYS A 235 6.23 -2.01 -17.63
N GLY A 236 5.02 -1.56 -17.27
CA GLY A 236 3.90 -1.41 -18.19
C GLY A 236 3.95 -0.17 -19.09
N ASP A 237 3.09 -0.18 -20.11
CA ASP A 237 2.76 0.99 -20.93
C ASP A 237 1.90 2.00 -20.15
N ALA A 238 1.49 3.10 -20.79
CA ALA A 238 0.73 4.17 -20.11
C ALA A 238 -0.60 3.64 -19.53
N ASP A 239 -1.33 2.82 -20.30
CA ASP A 239 -2.61 2.27 -19.86
C ASP A 239 -2.42 1.30 -18.69
N THR A 240 -1.40 0.44 -18.73
CA THR A 240 -1.09 -0.49 -17.65
C THR A 240 -0.62 0.24 -16.39
N ARG A 241 0.20 1.29 -16.55
CA ARG A 241 0.62 2.13 -15.43
C ARG A 241 -0.57 2.79 -14.74
N SER A 242 -1.57 3.23 -15.52
CA SER A 242 -2.76 3.90 -14.99
C SER A 242 -3.65 3.00 -14.11
N MET A 243 -3.47 1.67 -14.18
CA MET A 243 -4.19 0.75 -13.29
C MET A 243 -3.68 0.79 -11.85
N VAL A 244 -2.42 1.17 -11.64
CA VAL A 244 -1.89 1.36 -10.29
C VAL A 244 -2.23 2.77 -9.85
N ASP A 245 -3.27 2.86 -9.04
CA ASP A 245 -3.84 4.09 -8.50
C ASP A 245 -3.69 4.17 -6.98
N THR A 246 -4.24 5.23 -6.38
CA THR A 246 -4.23 5.41 -4.91
C THR A 246 -4.90 4.22 -4.20
N SER A 247 -5.97 3.65 -4.76
CA SER A 247 -6.66 2.48 -4.19
C SER A 247 -5.74 1.26 -4.12
N THR A 248 -4.94 1.03 -5.17
CA THR A 248 -3.94 -0.04 -5.22
C THR A 248 -2.89 0.13 -4.12
N MET A 249 -2.44 1.37 -3.88
CA MET A 249 -1.48 1.68 -2.83
C MET A 249 -2.08 1.52 -1.43
N ILE A 250 -3.35 1.92 -1.22
CA ILE A 250 -4.08 1.70 0.04
C ILE A 250 -4.19 0.21 0.34
N ASN A 251 -4.56 -0.61 -0.66
CA ASN A 251 -4.66 -2.06 -0.50
C ASN A 251 -3.31 -2.68 -0.12
N LEU A 252 -2.23 -2.23 -0.76
CA LEU A 252 -0.87 -2.68 -0.45
C LEU A 252 -0.44 -2.27 0.97
N GLN A 253 -0.84 -1.10 1.45
CA GLN A 253 -0.58 -0.65 2.83
C GLN A 253 -1.42 -1.41 3.86
N GLU A 254 -2.68 -1.75 3.56
CA GLU A 254 -3.49 -2.60 4.45
C GLU A 254 -2.92 -4.02 4.54
N LEU A 255 -2.51 -4.61 3.42
CA LEU A 255 -1.81 -5.90 3.41
C LEU A 255 -0.53 -5.85 4.27
N SER A 256 0.22 -4.77 4.16
CA SER A 256 1.43 -4.53 4.96
C SER A 256 1.11 -4.37 6.46
N SER A 257 0.01 -3.68 6.78
CA SER A 257 -0.51 -3.56 8.13
C SER A 257 -0.90 -4.94 8.68
N ALA A 258 -1.71 -5.71 7.95
CA ALA A 258 -2.07 -7.08 8.31
C ALA A 258 -0.84 -7.96 8.54
N LEU A 259 0.16 -7.88 7.64
CA LEU A 259 1.41 -8.63 7.77
C LEU A 259 2.16 -8.25 9.06
N SER A 260 2.25 -6.96 9.37
CA SER A 260 2.91 -6.49 10.61
C SER A 260 2.22 -6.96 11.89
N ARG A 261 0.88 -7.13 11.89
CA ARG A 261 0.13 -7.69 13.04
C ARG A 261 0.53 -9.13 13.35
N THR A 262 1.02 -9.87 12.37
CA THR A 262 1.51 -11.25 12.56
C THR A 262 2.93 -11.33 13.13
N GLY A 263 3.50 -10.20 13.57
CA GLY A 263 4.85 -10.11 14.13
C GLY A 263 5.94 -9.90 13.08
N LEU A 264 6.82 -8.94 13.36
CA LEU A 264 8.00 -8.58 12.55
C LEU A 264 9.32 -9.03 13.18
N TYR A 265 9.26 -9.71 14.32
CA TYR A 265 10.38 -10.27 15.06
C TYR A 265 10.06 -11.71 15.43
N THR A 266 11.10 -12.51 15.67
CA THR A 266 10.94 -13.76 16.41
C THR A 266 10.70 -13.43 17.88
N SER A 267 9.90 -14.23 18.58
CA SER A 267 9.59 -14.06 20.03
C SER A 267 10.85 -13.87 20.87
N ASP A 268 11.93 -14.51 20.45
CA ASP A 268 13.19 -14.61 21.18
C ASP A 268 14.17 -13.47 20.84
N ALA A 269 13.94 -12.73 19.74
CA ALA A 269 14.79 -11.60 19.35
C ALA A 269 14.64 -10.39 20.30
N GLN A 270 13.52 -10.27 21.02
CA GLN A 270 13.38 -9.32 22.12
C GLN A 270 14.12 -9.75 23.39
N GLN A 271 14.48 -11.04 23.48
CA GLN A 271 15.18 -11.66 24.61
C GLN A 271 16.68 -11.87 24.32
N ARG A 272 17.28 -10.99 23.51
CA ARG A 272 18.70 -10.55 23.41
C ARG A 272 19.86 -11.55 23.53
N SER A 273 19.67 -12.87 23.63
CA SER A 273 20.78 -13.82 23.83
C SER A 273 20.51 -15.25 23.38
N THR A 274 19.42 -15.53 22.66
CA THR A 274 19.14 -16.88 22.15
C THR A 274 19.10 -16.88 20.63
N VAL A 275 19.59 -17.97 20.06
CA VAL A 275 19.48 -18.25 18.62
C VAL A 275 18.02 -18.62 18.33
N PRO A 276 17.28 -17.83 17.53
CA PRO A 276 15.89 -18.16 17.23
C PRO A 276 15.82 -19.35 16.27
N GLU A 277 14.63 -19.93 16.13
CA GLU A 277 14.39 -20.91 15.08
C GLU A 277 14.63 -20.29 13.69
N TRP A 278 15.46 -20.95 12.88
CA TRP A 278 15.91 -20.46 11.58
C TRP A 278 14.75 -20.14 10.64
N GLU A 279 13.78 -21.03 10.55
CA GLU A 279 12.60 -20.89 9.70
C GLU A 279 11.77 -19.65 10.12
N SER A 280 11.54 -19.49 11.42
CA SER A 280 10.85 -18.34 11.99
C SER A 280 11.61 -17.02 11.76
N TRP A 281 12.95 -17.06 11.86
CA TRP A 281 13.80 -15.91 11.56
C TRP A 281 13.72 -15.50 10.09
N ILE A 282 13.75 -16.46 9.15
CA ILE A 282 13.63 -16.20 7.71
C ILE A 282 12.31 -15.48 7.41
N ILE A 283 11.20 -15.94 7.99
CA ILE A 283 9.89 -15.31 7.80
C ILE A 283 9.89 -13.89 8.35
N ALA A 284 10.45 -13.66 9.53
CA ALA A 284 10.53 -12.32 10.11
C ALA A 284 11.39 -11.36 9.26
N GLU A 285 12.53 -11.81 8.75
CA GLU A 285 13.40 -11.04 7.86
C GLU A 285 12.73 -10.75 6.51
N ALA A 286 12.09 -11.74 5.90
CA ALA A 286 11.35 -11.57 4.65
C ALA A 286 10.19 -10.57 4.79
N LYS A 287 9.48 -10.57 5.93
CA LYS A 287 8.46 -9.55 6.24
C LYS A 287 9.06 -8.15 6.28
N ARG A 288 10.18 -7.95 7.00
CA ARG A 288 10.87 -6.64 7.08
C ARG A 288 11.32 -6.16 5.70
N ARG A 289 11.99 -7.01 4.91
CA ARG A 289 12.43 -6.68 3.54
C ARG A 289 11.26 -6.33 2.61
N THR A 290 10.13 -7.03 2.76
CA THR A 290 8.88 -6.72 2.03
C THR A 290 8.33 -5.35 2.41
N LEU A 291 8.25 -5.01 3.71
CA LEU A 291 7.82 -3.70 4.19
C LEU A 291 8.73 -2.57 3.70
N TYR A 292 10.05 -2.73 3.80
CA TYR A 292 11.00 -1.72 3.31
C TYR A 292 10.87 -1.48 1.81
N THR A 293 10.65 -2.54 1.03
CA THR A 293 10.42 -2.44 -0.41
C THR A 293 9.08 -1.77 -0.72
N MET A 294 8.02 -2.08 0.04
CA MET A 294 6.72 -1.42 -0.09
C MET A 294 6.84 0.09 0.14
N TYR A 295 7.50 0.52 1.21
CA TYR A 295 7.72 1.95 1.51
C TYR A 295 8.56 2.63 0.43
N THR A 296 9.56 1.92 -0.09
CA THR A 296 10.41 2.42 -1.16
C THR A 296 9.63 2.57 -2.47
N PHE A 297 8.71 1.65 -2.77
CA PHE A 297 7.81 1.74 -3.93
C PHE A 297 6.79 2.86 -3.77
N ASP A 298 6.22 3.03 -2.57
CA ASP A 298 5.34 4.14 -2.22
C ASP A 298 6.00 5.52 -2.48
N HIS A 299 7.28 5.67 -2.17
CA HIS A 299 8.03 6.89 -2.51
C HIS A 299 8.08 7.17 -4.02
N VAL A 300 8.29 6.13 -4.84
CA VAL A 300 8.29 6.26 -6.30
C VAL A 300 6.91 6.63 -6.82
N PHE A 301 5.86 5.98 -6.29
CA PHE A 301 4.47 6.29 -6.62
C PHE A 301 4.13 7.74 -6.28
N ASN A 302 4.36 8.17 -5.03
CA ASN A 302 4.04 9.52 -4.57
C ASN A 302 4.80 10.59 -5.38
N TYR A 303 6.09 10.38 -5.64
CA TYR A 303 6.86 11.31 -6.47
C TYR A 303 6.26 11.45 -7.88
N SER A 304 5.80 10.35 -8.50
CA SER A 304 5.16 10.39 -9.81
C SER A 304 3.84 11.19 -9.84
N GLN A 305 3.14 11.23 -8.70
CA GLN A 305 1.89 11.95 -8.52
C GLN A 305 2.09 13.38 -8.00
N GLY A 306 3.33 13.84 -7.83
CA GLY A 306 3.65 15.13 -7.23
C GLY A 306 3.25 15.23 -5.75
N GLN A 307 3.15 14.09 -5.06
CA GLN A 307 2.79 14.02 -3.64
C GLN A 307 4.05 13.94 -2.76
N PRO A 308 4.02 14.53 -1.55
CA PRO A 308 5.13 14.45 -0.62
C PRO A 308 5.34 13.02 -0.12
N SER A 309 6.55 12.74 0.33
CA SER A 309 6.92 11.49 0.99
C SER A 309 7.51 11.79 2.35
N TYR A 310 7.18 10.97 3.35
CA TYR A 310 7.63 11.19 4.73
C TYR A 310 8.47 10.04 5.26
N VAL A 311 9.29 10.33 6.28
CA VAL A 311 9.97 9.29 7.04
C VAL A 311 8.95 8.42 7.76
N GLY A 312 9.07 7.10 7.53
CA GLY A 312 8.26 6.10 8.21
C GLY A 312 8.82 5.82 9.60
N THR A 313 8.66 6.76 10.53
CA THR A 313 9.19 6.66 11.91
C THR A 313 8.70 5.44 12.67
N GLU A 314 7.52 4.97 12.26
CA GLU A 314 6.88 3.74 12.68
C GLU A 314 7.82 2.52 12.46
N LEU A 315 8.52 2.46 11.33
CA LEU A 315 9.48 1.39 11.05
C LEU A 315 10.85 1.56 11.74
N GLY A 316 11.07 2.64 12.49
CA GLY A 316 12.41 3.06 12.92
C GLY A 316 13.14 2.05 13.79
N GLN A 317 12.42 1.42 14.72
CA GLN A 317 13.00 0.44 15.63
C GLN A 317 13.18 -0.94 14.99
N LEU A 318 12.69 -1.16 13.76
CA LEU A 318 12.87 -2.42 13.04
C LEU A 318 14.34 -2.66 12.70
N SER A 319 14.78 -3.91 12.85
CA SER A 319 16.14 -4.30 12.49
C SER A 319 16.44 -4.03 11.03
N LEU A 320 17.60 -3.42 10.75
CA LEU A 320 18.12 -3.31 9.39
C LEU A 320 18.25 -4.70 8.74
N PRO A 321 18.22 -4.77 7.40
CA PRO A 321 18.39 -6.04 6.69
C PRO A 321 19.62 -6.80 7.18
N ALA A 322 19.44 -8.09 7.39
CA ALA A 322 20.49 -8.98 7.86
C ALA A 322 21.68 -9.02 6.90
N SER A 323 22.83 -9.47 7.42
CA SER A 323 24.04 -9.64 6.62
C SER A 323 23.83 -10.63 5.47
N LYS A 324 24.65 -10.50 4.43
CA LYS A 324 24.64 -11.42 3.28
C LYS A 324 24.79 -12.87 3.71
N GLU A 325 25.69 -13.13 4.66
CA GLU A 325 25.98 -14.49 5.13
C GLU A 325 24.80 -15.15 5.83
N LEU A 326 24.05 -14.37 6.63
CA LEU A 326 22.83 -14.86 7.30
C LEU A 326 21.70 -15.07 6.30
N TRP A 327 21.49 -14.13 5.38
CA TRP A 327 20.39 -14.20 4.41
C TRP A 327 20.58 -15.28 3.34
N THR A 328 21.83 -15.63 3.01
CA THR A 328 22.14 -16.61 1.96
C THR A 328 22.51 -17.99 2.50
N ALA A 329 22.49 -18.19 3.82
CA ALA A 329 22.76 -19.49 4.43
C ALA A 329 21.80 -20.55 3.87
N THR A 330 22.34 -21.71 3.49
CA THR A 330 21.55 -22.79 2.85
C THR A 330 21.23 -23.93 3.79
N THR A 331 21.83 -23.96 4.99
CA THR A 331 21.57 -24.98 6.01
C THR A 331 21.38 -24.32 7.37
N LYS A 332 20.54 -24.95 8.20
CA LYS A 332 20.25 -24.48 9.57
C LYS A 332 21.52 -24.34 10.40
N HIS A 333 22.38 -25.35 10.35
CA HIS A 333 23.62 -25.38 11.12
C HIS A 333 24.59 -24.24 10.74
N ASP A 334 24.79 -24.00 9.45
CA ASP A 334 25.62 -22.87 8.97
C ASP A 334 25.03 -21.52 9.39
N TRP A 335 23.70 -21.39 9.33
CA TRP A 335 23.02 -20.20 9.80
C TRP A 335 23.16 -19.99 11.32
N GLU A 336 23.02 -21.03 12.13
CA GLU A 336 23.14 -20.97 13.59
C GLU A 336 24.53 -20.45 14.01
N LEU A 337 25.61 -21.00 13.41
CA LEU A 337 26.99 -20.55 13.67
C LEU A 337 27.18 -19.06 13.35
N LYS A 338 26.65 -18.60 12.21
CA LYS A 338 26.71 -17.19 11.81
C LYS A 338 25.86 -16.29 12.69
N TYR A 339 24.73 -16.79 13.17
CA TYR A 339 23.84 -16.05 14.05
C TYR A 339 24.43 -15.89 15.46
N GLU A 340 25.12 -16.92 15.98
CA GLU A 340 25.91 -16.82 17.21
C GLU A 340 26.99 -15.74 17.10
N GLN A 341 27.69 -15.67 15.95
CA GLN A 341 28.64 -14.59 15.68
C GLN A 341 27.96 -13.22 15.64
N HIS A 342 26.79 -13.12 14.99
CA HIS A 342 26.01 -11.88 14.96
C HIS A 342 25.63 -11.38 16.37
N ILE A 343 25.26 -12.28 17.29
CA ILE A 343 24.98 -11.92 18.69
C ILE A 343 26.23 -11.35 19.37
N MET A 344 27.41 -11.91 19.10
CA MET A 344 28.68 -11.40 19.64
C MET A 344 29.03 -10.02 19.09
N ASP A 345 28.78 -9.78 17.81
CA ASP A 345 29.05 -8.48 17.15
C ASP A 345 28.08 -7.38 17.60
N TRP A 346 26.88 -7.77 18.04
CA TRP A 346 25.79 -6.89 18.49
C TRP A 346 25.27 -7.28 19.89
N PRO A 347 26.06 -7.10 20.97
CA PRO A 347 25.77 -7.65 22.30
C PRO A 347 24.61 -6.97 23.05
N THR A 348 24.11 -5.83 22.55
CA THR A 348 23.05 -5.05 23.21
C THR A 348 21.80 -4.99 22.35
N GLU A 349 21.85 -4.19 21.29
CA GLU A 349 20.78 -4.01 20.31
C GLU A 349 21.39 -4.11 18.92
N GLY A 350 20.83 -5.01 18.11
CA GLY A 350 21.17 -5.14 16.70
C GLY A 350 20.89 -3.84 15.92
N PRO A 351 21.40 -3.73 14.69
CA PRO A 351 21.27 -2.52 13.86
C PRO A 351 19.79 -2.24 13.54
N GLN A 352 19.35 -0.99 13.70
CA GLN A 352 17.95 -0.54 13.53
C GLN A 352 17.81 0.43 12.36
N LEU A 353 16.63 0.49 11.74
CA LEU A 353 16.40 1.30 10.55
C LEU A 353 16.66 2.79 10.80
N ASP A 354 16.33 3.27 12.00
CA ASP A 354 16.54 4.65 12.41
C ASP A 354 18.01 5.01 12.65
N ASP A 355 18.93 4.03 12.70
CA ASP A 355 20.38 4.25 12.63
C ASP A 355 20.79 4.94 11.31
N LEU A 356 19.96 4.83 10.25
CA LEU A 356 20.21 5.48 8.96
C LEU A 356 19.63 6.90 8.83
N TRP A 357 19.00 7.47 9.87
CA TRP A 357 18.26 8.74 9.78
C TRP A 357 19.00 9.89 10.48
N PRO A 358 18.99 11.11 9.91
CA PRO A 358 19.80 12.25 10.38
C PRO A 358 19.18 13.02 11.57
N HIS A 359 18.48 12.35 12.48
CA HIS A 359 17.75 13.01 13.57
C HIS A 359 18.34 12.70 14.95
N GLY A 360 18.11 13.61 15.89
CA GLY A 360 18.63 13.53 17.26
C GLY A 360 19.73 14.56 17.54
N THR A 361 20.25 14.53 18.77
CA THR A 361 21.43 15.33 19.17
C THR A 361 22.67 14.87 18.41
N GLU A 362 23.72 15.68 18.36
CA GLU A 362 24.98 15.30 17.71
C GLU A 362 25.55 13.99 18.27
N ASP A 363 25.43 13.73 19.57
CA ASP A 363 25.82 12.46 20.17
C ASP A 363 24.99 11.27 19.65
N VAL A 364 23.69 11.46 19.43
CA VAL A 364 22.81 10.43 18.86
C VAL A 364 23.17 10.17 17.41
N LYS A 365 23.38 11.23 16.61
CA LYS A 365 23.80 11.10 15.20
C LYS A 365 25.14 10.38 15.08
N LYS A 366 26.13 10.74 15.91
CA LYS A 366 27.43 10.08 15.94
C LYS A 366 27.32 8.59 16.25
N ARG A 367 26.59 8.23 17.32
CA ARG A 367 26.37 6.82 17.71
C ARG A 367 25.68 6.03 16.60
N ARG A 368 24.65 6.61 15.97
CA ARG A 368 23.93 5.98 14.86
C ARG A 368 24.83 5.82 13.62
N GLY A 369 25.66 6.81 13.33
CA GLY A 369 26.69 6.74 12.29
C GLY A 369 27.65 5.58 12.52
N GLU A 370 28.21 5.45 13.72
CA GLU A 370 29.12 4.33 14.07
C GLU A 370 28.44 2.95 13.94
N ARG A 371 27.15 2.86 14.29
CA ARG A 371 26.35 1.65 14.11
C ARG A 371 26.06 1.35 12.64
N ALA A 372 25.74 2.37 11.86
CA ALA A 372 25.54 2.24 10.41
C ALA A 372 26.84 1.81 9.71
N ASP A 373 27.97 2.41 10.07
CA ASP A 373 29.30 2.08 9.55
C ASP A 373 29.64 0.59 9.81
N ARG A 374 29.38 0.09 11.02
CA ARG A 374 29.55 -1.34 11.33
C ARG A 374 28.60 -2.23 10.53
N TRP A 375 27.34 -1.85 10.41
CA TRP A 375 26.35 -2.66 9.70
C TRP A 375 26.68 -2.80 8.21
N VAL A 376 27.16 -1.74 7.55
CA VAL A 376 27.50 -1.80 6.11
C VAL A 376 28.69 -2.72 5.80
N GLU A 377 29.52 -3.08 6.79
CA GLU A 377 30.63 -4.03 6.62
C GLU A 377 30.18 -5.40 6.12
N SER A 378 28.94 -5.81 6.43
CA SER A 378 28.39 -7.14 6.08
C SER A 378 27.06 -7.08 5.33
N ALA A 379 26.59 -5.88 5.01
CA ALA A 379 25.31 -5.66 4.32
C ALA A 379 25.29 -6.35 2.95
N ASP A 380 24.16 -6.98 2.63
CA ASP A 380 23.94 -7.54 1.30
C ASP A 380 23.55 -6.45 0.29
N GLU A 381 23.29 -6.87 -0.96
CA GLU A 381 22.91 -5.95 -2.04
C GLU A 381 21.61 -5.17 -1.71
N PHE A 382 20.70 -5.77 -0.92
CA PHE A 382 19.47 -5.12 -0.48
C PHE A 382 19.74 -4.10 0.64
N GLY A 383 20.59 -4.44 1.60
CA GLY A 383 21.08 -3.52 2.62
C GLY A 383 21.78 -2.31 2.00
N MET A 384 22.69 -2.53 1.06
CA MET A 384 23.38 -1.44 0.36
C MET A 384 22.42 -0.56 -0.46
N PHE A 385 21.37 -1.15 -1.03
CA PHE A 385 20.29 -0.38 -1.67
C PHE A 385 19.58 0.55 -0.68
N MET A 386 19.21 0.04 0.51
CA MET A 386 18.61 0.84 1.58
C MET A 386 19.55 1.95 2.09
N PHE A 387 20.83 1.62 2.29
CA PHE A 387 21.86 2.58 2.70
C PHE A 387 22.03 3.71 1.68
N ALA A 388 22.09 3.38 0.40
CA ALA A 388 22.21 4.36 -0.67
C ALA A 388 21.00 5.29 -0.72
N ILE A 389 19.77 4.77 -0.60
CA ILE A 389 18.55 5.59 -0.54
C ILE A 389 18.61 6.55 0.64
N SER A 390 18.93 6.07 1.84
CA SER A 390 19.02 6.91 3.03
C SER A 390 20.03 8.04 2.86
N ASN A 391 21.25 7.74 2.38
CA ASN A 391 22.27 8.75 2.12
C ASN A 391 21.87 9.74 1.02
N MET A 392 21.23 9.29 -0.06
CA MET A 392 20.77 10.21 -1.12
C MET A 392 19.58 11.08 -0.67
N THR A 393 18.84 10.66 0.34
CA THR A 393 17.69 11.39 0.89
C THR A 393 18.13 12.39 1.96
N PHE A 394 19.15 12.05 2.75
CA PHE A 394 19.55 12.78 3.95
C PHE A 394 20.99 13.32 3.96
N GLY A 395 21.87 12.80 3.12
CA GLY A 395 23.30 13.16 3.10
C GLY A 395 23.61 14.50 2.41
N GLY A 396 22.60 15.20 1.91
CA GLY A 396 22.71 16.54 1.33
C GLY A 396 22.26 17.69 2.24
N SER A 397 21.91 17.41 3.49
CA SER A 397 21.41 18.40 4.46
C SER A 397 22.42 18.76 5.53
#